data_AF-A0A940TBS6-F1
#
_entry.id   AF-A0A940TBS6-F1
#
_cell.length_a   1.000
_cell.length_b   1.000
_cell.length_c   1.000
_cell.angle_alpha   90.00
_cell.angle_beta   90.00
_cell.angle_gamma   90.00
#
_symmetry.space_group_name_H-M   'P 1'
#
loop_
_entity.id
_entity.type
_entity.pdbx_description
1 polymer ?
#
loop_
_entity_poly.entity_id
_entity_poly.type
_entity_poly.pdbx_seq_one_letter_code
_entity_poly.pdbx_strand_id
1 'polypeptide(L)' 'MEKAVRLDILGTNTAAERLYTRCGFRFVQAKQMYYDDTGWTEYKLFEYIIKA' A
#
# COMPACT_ATOMS: atom_id res chain seq x y z
N MET A 1 -19.60 7.27 2.76
CA MET A 1 -18.14 7.00 2.82
C MET A 1 -17.95 5.52 2.53
N GLU A 2 -17.13 5.17 1.54
CA GLU A 2 -16.76 3.77 1.30
C GLU A 2 -15.78 3.31 2.38
N LYS A 3 -15.91 2.06 2.84
CA LYS A 3 -14.94 1.45 3.76
C LYS A 3 -13.85 0.79 2.94
N ALA A 4 -12.60 0.95 3.32
CA ALA A 4 -11.46 0.35 2.64
C ALA A 4 -10.44 -0.19 3.63
N VAL A 5 -9.75 -1.26 3.24
CA VAL A 5 -8.50 -1.68 3.87
C VAL A 5 -7.36 -1.01 3.11
N ARG A 6 -6.48 -0.32 3.82
CA ARG A 6 -5.25 0.26 3.25
C ARG A 6 -4.04 -0.54 3.70
N LEU A 7 -3.15 -0.83 2.75
CA LEU A 7 -1.84 -1.41 2.99
C LEU A 7 -0.77 -0.50 2.40
N ASP A 8 0.33 -0.33 3.11
CA ASP A 8 1.53 0.34 2.63
C ASP A 8 2.70 -0.65 2.59
N ILE A 9 3.53 -0.49 1.57
CA ILE A 9 4.72 -1.32 1.37
C ILE A 9 5.89 -0.42 1.03
N LEU A 10 7.10 -0.81 1.44
CA LEU A 10 8.32 -0.20 0.93
C LEU A 10 8.27 -0.17 -0.60
N GLY A 11 8.62 0.96 -1.20
CA GLY A 11 8.48 1.20 -2.64
C GLY A 11 9.24 0.20 -3.52
N THR A 12 10.27 -0.43 -2.96
CA THR A 12 11.09 -1.46 -3.61
C THR A 12 10.53 -2.89 -3.44
N ASN A 13 9.49 -3.09 -2.63
CA ASN A 13 8.92 -4.42 -2.36
C ASN A 13 7.97 -4.88 -3.49
N THR A 14 8.57 -5.23 -4.63
CA THR A 14 7.85 -5.69 -5.82
C THR A 14 7.08 -7.00 -5.61
N ALA A 15 7.49 -7.83 -4.64
CA ALA A 15 6.79 -9.06 -4.30
C ALA A 15 5.43 -8.77 -3.65
N ALA A 16 5.39 -7.86 -2.66
CA ALA A 16 4.15 -7.45 -2.02
C ALA A 16 3.22 -6.70 -3.00
N GLU A 17 3.76 -5.82 -3.84
CA GLU A 17 2.99 -5.13 -4.89
C GLU A 17 2.25 -6.10 -5.81
N ARG A 18 2.95 -7.14 -6.29
CA ARG A 18 2.35 -8.18 -7.14
C ARG A 18 1.28 -8.97 -6.39
N LEU A 19 1.53 -9.33 -5.14
CA LEU A 19 0.57 -10.06 -4.32
C LEU A 19 -0.71 -9.23 -4.09
N TYR A 20 -0.57 -7.98 -3.65
CA TYR A 20 -1.71 -7.14 -3.30
C TYR A 20 -2.57 -6.82 -4.52
N THR A 21 -1.93 -6.54 -5.66
CA THR A 21 -2.64 -6.35 -6.93
C THR A 21 -3.43 -7.61 -7.31
N ARG A 22 -2.86 -8.81 -7.16
CA ARG A 22 -3.57 -10.09 -7.40
C ARG A 22 -4.72 -10.32 -6.44
N CYS A 23 -4.62 -9.84 -5.21
CA CYS A 23 -5.70 -9.88 -4.21
C CYS A 23 -6.78 -8.82 -4.43
N GLY A 24 -6.67 -7.98 -5.47
CA GLY A 24 -7.66 -6.97 -5.83
C GLY A 24 -7.47 -5.61 -5.15
N PHE A 25 -6.39 -5.42 -4.40
CA PHE A 25 -6.01 -4.07 -3.95
C PHE A 25 -5.58 -3.22 -5.15
N ARG A 26 -5.87 -1.93 -5.09
CA ARG A 26 -5.53 -0.95 -6.12
C ARG A 26 -4.46 -0.01 -5.62
N PHE A 27 -3.46 0.26 -6.45
CA PHE A 27 -2.48 1.30 -6.17
C PHE A 27 -3.17 2.67 -6.08
N VAL A 28 -2.82 3.43 -5.05
CA VAL A 28 -3.35 4.78 -4.81
C VAL A 28 -2.26 5.82 -5.07
N GLN A 29 -1.11 5.68 -4.40
CA GLN A 29 -0.03 6.66 -4.45
C GLN A 29 1.28 6.06 -3.95
N ALA A 30 2.41 6.59 -4.45
CA ALA A 30 3.73 6.45 -3.82
C ALA A 30 4.08 7.74 -3.07
N LYS A 31 4.57 7.63 -1.83
CA LYS A 31 4.83 8.78 -0.95
C LYS A 31 6.04 8.52 -0.05
N GLN A 32 6.85 9.56 0.18
CA GLN A 32 7.85 9.56 1.25
C GLN A 32 7.17 9.59 2.62
N MET A 33 7.48 8.61 3.45
CA MET A 33 6.93 8.43 4.79
C MET A 33 8.06 8.04 5.76
N TYR A 34 7.86 8.35 7.03
CA TYR A 34 8.80 8.01 8.09
C TYR A 34 8.21 6.93 8.99
N TYR A 35 8.97 5.86 9.17
CA TYR A 35 8.78 4.86 10.22
C TYR A 35 10.08 4.71 11.00
N ASP A 36 10.01 4.43 12.31
CA ASP A 36 11.18 4.40 13.18
C ASP A 36 12.22 3.34 12.76
N ASP A 37 11.79 2.24 12.16
CA ASP A 37 12.63 1.12 11.73
C ASP A 37 13.23 1.30 10.33
N THR A 38 12.60 2.10 9.47
CA THR A 38 13.04 2.31 8.07
C THR A 38 13.55 3.71 7.78
N GLY A 39 13.33 4.66 8.69
CA GLY A 39 13.54 6.09 8.46
C GLY A 39 12.63 6.66 7.36
N TRP A 40 13.04 7.79 6.78
CA TRP A 40 12.37 8.39 5.62
C TRP A 40 12.65 7.58 4.37
N THR A 41 11.61 6.97 3.80
CA THR A 41 11.72 6.26 2.54
C THR A 41 10.38 6.24 1.80
N GLU A 42 10.40 5.78 0.55
CA GLU A 42 9.20 5.69 -0.27
C GLU A 42 8.35 4.49 0.15
N TYR A 43 7.06 4.72 0.34
CA TYR A 43 6.03 3.71 0.49
C TYR A 43 4.99 3.82 -0.63
N LYS A 44 4.61 2.67 -1.19
CA LYS A 44 3.46 2.54 -2.09
C LYS A 44 2.22 2.16 -1.29
N LEU A 45 1.15 2.92 -1.47
CA LEU A 45 -0.13 2.77 -0.79
C LEU A 45 -1.12 2.05 -1.71
N PHE A 46 -1.79 1.05 -1.15
CA PHE A 46 -2.78 0.22 -1.84
C PHE A 46 -4.08 0.17 -1.04
N GLU A 47 -5.22 0.14 -1.73
CA GLU A 47 -6.55 0.06 -1.10
C GLU A 47 -7.42 -1.04 -1.69
N TYR A 48 -8.15 -1.74 -0.82
CA TYR A 48 -9.22 -2.66 -1.20
C TYR A 48 -10.55 -2.17 -0.62
N ILE A 49 -11.52 -1.89 -1.50
CA ILE A 49 -12.84 -1.41 -1.09
C ILE A 49 -13.66 -2.58 -0.52
N ILE A 50 -14.11 -2.43 0.73
CA ILE A 50 -15.01 -3.36 1.38
C ILE A 50 -16.43 -3.01 0.93
N LYS A 51 -17.01 -3.87 0.11
CA LYS A 51 -18.44 -3.80 -0.24
C LYS A 51 -19.26 -4.34 0.92
N ALA A 52 -20.29 -3.59 1.31
CA ALA A 52 -21.29 -4.01 2.28
C ALA A 52 -22.29 -4.97 1.64
#